data_AF-A0A1I5SD20-F1
#
_entry.id   AF-A0A1I5SD20-F1
#
_cell.length_a   1.000
_cell.length_b   1.000
_cell.length_c   1.000
_cell.angle_alpha   90.00
_cell.angle_beta   90.00
_cell.angle_gamma   90.00
#
_symmetry.space_group_name_H-M   'P 1'
#
loop_
_entity.id
_entity.type
_entity.pdbx_description
1 polymer ?
#
loop_
_entity_poly.entity_id
_entity_poly.type
_entity_poly.pdbx_seq_one_letter_code
_entity_poly.pdbx_strand_id
1 'polypeptide(L)' 'MEKDPAGVSHWFDLEEGQAIEGLLVAAGEERRVYVVTSLPPPGYESILGRWPLVRLAE' A
#
# COMPACT_ATOMS: atom_id res chain seq x y z
N MET A 1 -4.54 -5.59 8.77
CA MET A 1 -5.09 -5.86 7.43
C MET A 1 -6.59 -5.90 7.56
N GLU A 2 -7.27 -5.07 6.78
CA GLU A 2 -8.73 -5.08 6.76
C GLU A 2 -9.20 -6.41 6.21
N LYS A 3 -10.28 -6.92 6.78
CA LYS A 3 -10.92 -8.15 6.30
C LYS A 3 -11.97 -7.76 5.28
N ASP A 4 -12.19 -8.60 4.29
CA ASP A 4 -13.34 -8.44 3.41
C ASP A 4 -14.67 -8.66 4.19
N PRO A 5 -15.83 -8.43 3.56
CA PRO A 5 -17.12 -8.66 4.21
C PRO A 5 -17.37 -10.11 4.69
N ALA A 6 -16.62 -11.09 4.16
CA ALA A 6 -16.67 -12.49 4.61
C ALA A 6 -15.68 -12.80 5.75
N GLY A 7 -14.94 -11.80 6.23
CA GLY A 7 -13.97 -11.95 7.32
C GLY A 7 -12.60 -12.50 6.87
N VAL A 8 -12.34 -12.59 5.57
CA VAL A 8 -11.12 -13.17 4.99
C VAL A 8 -10.04 -12.09 4.82
N SER A 9 -8.80 -12.47 5.14
CA SER A 9 -7.62 -11.63 4.90
C SER A 9 -7.06 -11.92 3.51
N HIS A 10 -6.74 -10.87 2.76
CA HIS A 10 -6.15 -10.96 1.42
C HIS A 10 -4.68 -10.60 1.45
N TRP A 11 -3.85 -11.36 0.75
CA TRP A 11 -2.41 -11.11 0.60
C TRP A 11 -2.08 -10.97 -0.88
N PHE A 12 -1.21 -10.02 -1.20
CA PHE A 12 -0.79 -9.71 -2.56
C PHE A 12 0.74 -9.68 -2.59
N ASP A 13 1.32 -10.44 -3.51
CA ASP A 13 2.75 -10.45 -3.71
C ASP A 13 3.18 -9.25 -4.56
N LEU A 14 4.37 -8.72 -4.27
CA LEU A 14 5.07 -7.81 -5.16
C LEU A 14 5.90 -8.64 -6.14
N GLU A 15 5.92 -8.22 -7.41
CA GLU A 15 6.83 -8.80 -8.38
C GLU A 15 8.27 -8.32 -8.13
N GLU A 16 9.22 -9.03 -8.73
CA GLU A 16 10.63 -8.63 -8.65
C GLU A 16 10.81 -7.20 -9.17
N GLY A 17 11.57 -6.40 -8.43
CA GLY A 17 11.79 -4.99 -8.75
C GLY A 17 10.62 -4.08 -8.40
N GLN A 18 9.52 -4.56 -7.82
CA GLN A 18 8.44 -3.70 -7.34
C GLN A 18 8.63 -3.28 -5.87
N ALA A 19 8.22 -2.06 -5.53
CA ALA A 19 8.18 -1.54 -4.18
C ALA A 19 6.94 -0.66 -3.93
N ILE A 20 6.57 -0.52 -2.66
CA ILE A 20 5.52 0.43 -2.24
C ILE A 20 6.12 1.83 -2.21
N GLU A 21 5.46 2.75 -2.90
CA GLU A 21 5.85 4.16 -2.95
C GLU A 21 5.62 4.83 -1.58
N GLY A 22 6.65 5.52 -1.10
CA GLY A 22 6.62 6.19 0.19
C GLY A 22 7.21 7.59 0.15
N LEU A 23 6.65 8.48 0.96
CA LEU A 23 7.21 9.81 1.24
C LEU A 23 7.97 9.78 2.57
N LEU A 24 9.27 10.03 2.52
CA LEU A 24 10.10 10.20 3.71
C LEU A 24 10.10 11.67 4.15
N VAL A 25 9.64 11.92 5.37
CA VAL A 25 9.80 13.22 6.05
C VAL A 25 10.87 13.05 7.13
N ALA A 26 11.94 13.82 7.04
CA ALA A 26 13.03 13.81 8.01
C ALA A 26 13.17 15.19 8.67
N ALA A 27 13.21 15.22 10.00
CA ALA A 27 13.38 16.44 10.78
C ALA A 27 14.30 16.16 11.99
N GLY A 28 15.54 16.65 11.91
CA GLY A 28 16.58 16.28 12.88
C GLY A 28 16.83 14.77 12.86
N GLU A 29 16.66 14.10 14.00
CA GLU A 29 16.78 12.65 14.11
C GLU A 29 15.48 11.90 13.79
N GLU A 30 14.35 12.62 13.67
CA GLU A 30 13.07 11.98 13.38
C GLU A 30 12.95 11.64 11.90
N ARG A 31 12.51 10.39 11.63
CA ARG A 31 12.22 9.90 10.28
C ARG A 31 10.82 9.29 10.28
N ARG A 32 9.95 9.80 9.42
CA ARG A 32 8.60 9.27 9.19
C ARG A 32 8.45 8.87 7.74
N VAL A 33 7.97 7.65 7.50
CA VAL A 33 7.61 7.18 6.17
C VAL A 33 6.09 7.15 6.07
N TYR A 34 5.55 7.84 5.08
CA TYR A 34 4.13 7.80 4.73
C TYR A 34 3.96 6.97 3.46
N VAL A 35 3.02 6.02 3.48
CA VAL A 35 2.68 5.24 2.28
C VAL A 35 1.80 6.10 1.37
N VAL A 36 2.22 6.24 0.11
CA VAL A 36 1.37 6.87 -0.90
C VAL A 36 0.26 5.89 -1.27
N THR A 37 -0.98 6.37 -1.32
CA THR A 37 -2.14 5.52 -1.61
C THR A 37 -2.94 6.05 -2.79
N SER A 38 -3.65 5.14 -3.44
CA SER A 38 -4.56 5.37 -4.56
C SER A 38 -5.89 4.65 -4.32
N LEU A 39 -6.79 4.68 -5.29
CA LEU A 39 -8.01 3.86 -5.24
C LEU A 39 -7.65 2.38 -5.49
N PRO A 40 -8.41 1.43 -4.90
CA PRO A 40 -8.25 0.01 -5.17
C PRO A 40 -8.39 -0.33 -6.65
N PRO A 41 -7.70 -1.39 -7.12
CA PRO A 41 -7.94 -1.93 -8.45
C PRO A 41 -9.38 -2.49 -8.56
N PRO A 42 -9.91 -2.58 -9.79
CA PRO A 42 -11.24 -3.14 -10.02
C PRO A 42 -11.44 -4.51 -9.39
N GLY A 43 -12.53 -4.68 -8.64
CA GLY A 43 -12.87 -5.91 -7.93
C GLY A 43 -12.44 -5.94 -6.46
N TYR A 44 -11.71 -4.93 -5.98
CA TYR A 44 -11.23 -4.85 -4.60
C TYR A 44 -11.79 -3.64 -3.83
N GLU A 45 -12.68 -2.85 -4.43
CA GLU A 45 -13.24 -1.61 -3.87
C GLU A 45 -14.05 -1.86 -2.59
N SER A 46 -14.63 -3.05 -2.45
CA SER A 46 -15.42 -3.42 -1.27
C SER A 46 -14.57 -3.87 -0.07
N ILE A 47 -13.27 -4.06 -0.26
CA ILE A 47 -12.38 -4.58 0.80
C ILE A 47 -11.68 -3.43 1.54
N LEU A 48 -11.24 -2.41 0.81
CA LEU A 48 -10.45 -1.30 1.35
C LEU A 48 -10.77 -0.01 0.60
N GLY A 49 -10.87 1.13 1.30
CA GLY A 49 -11.06 2.44 0.66
C GLY A 49 -9.78 3.06 0.09
N ARG A 50 -8.63 2.39 0.24
CA ARG A 50 -7.30 2.88 -0.16
C ARG A 50 -6.40 1.71 -0.55
N TRP A 51 -5.49 1.96 -1.48
CA TRP A 51 -4.57 0.97 -2.01
C TRP A 51 -3.15 1.50 -2.05
N PRO A 52 -2.14 0.79 -1.52
CA PRO A 52 -0.74 1.21 -1.62
C PRO A 52 -0.35 1.39 -3.09
N LEU A 53 0.32 2.49 -3.39
CA LEU A 53 0.84 2.70 -4.73
C LEU A 53 2.12 1.87 -4.90
N VAL A 54 2.15 1.00 -5.91
CA VAL A 54 3.29 0.14 -6.21
C VAL A 54 3.99 0.66 -7.46
N ARG A 55 5.32 0.71 -7.43
CA ARG A 55 6.20 1.19 -8.51
C ARG A 55 7.35 0.22 -8.74
N LEU A 56 7.96 0.27 -9.90
CA LEU A 56 9.29 -0.31 -10.08
C LEU A 56 10.29 0.51 -9.25
N ALA A 57 11.08 -0.16 -8.43
CA ALA A 57 12.17 0.41 -7.67
C ALA A 57 13.40 0.56 -8.58
N GLU A 58 14.01 1.74 -8.55
CA GLU A 58 15.27 2.06 -9.24
C GLU A 58 16.49 1.54 -8.47
#